data_AF-A0A3N9VNQ7-F1
#
_entry.id   AF-A0A3N9VNQ7-F1
#
_cell.length_a   1.000
_cell.length_b   1.000
_cell.length_c   1.000
_cell.angle_alpha   90.00
_cell.angle_beta   90.00
_cell.angle_gamma   90.00
#
_symmetry.space_group_name_H-M   'P 1'
#
loop_
_entity.id
_entity.type
_entity.pdbx_description
1 polymer ?
#
loop_
_entity_poly.entity_id
_entity_poly.type
_entity_poly.pdbx_seq_one_letter_code
_entity_poly.pdbx_strand_id
1 'polypeptide(L)' 'MKVGDKITWTHCTQRGKTIQFSSREGKIEHLTETNVTVKYRGKLVHLRPDKVRLKGQRLELTEMIMGKWS' A
#
# COMPACT_ATOMS: atom_id res chain seq x y z
N MET A 1 0.54 -13.78 2.58
CA MET A 1 1.16 -12.90 1.56
C MET A 1 2.37 -13.64 1.01
N LYS A 2 2.52 -13.73 -0.31
CA LYS A 2 3.61 -14.46 -0.98
C LYS A 2 4.08 -13.73 -2.25
N VAL A 3 5.24 -14.12 -2.77
CA VAL A 3 5.72 -13.62 -4.08
C VAL A 3 4.65 -13.88 -5.14
N GLY A 4 4.39 -12.85 -5.96
CA GLY A 4 3.35 -12.86 -6.97
C GLY A 4 1.98 -12.35 -6.53
N ASP A 5 1.73 -12.18 -5.23
CA ASP A 5 0.50 -11.56 -4.76
C ASP A 5 0.45 -10.08 -5.15
N LYS A 6 -0.76 -9.56 -5.36
CA LYS A 6 -1.00 -8.12 -5.49
C LYS A 6 -1.21 -7.52 -4.11
N ILE A 7 -0.47 -6.46 -3.82
CA ILE A 7 -0.59 -5.70 -2.59
C ILE A 7 -0.95 -4.25 -2.85
N THR A 8 -1.54 -3.63 -1.84
CA THR A 8 -1.75 -2.19 -1.76
C THR A 8 -0.98 -1.59 -0.60
N TRP A 9 -0.52 -0.35 -0.78
CA TRP A 9 0.12 0.43 0.28
C TRP A 9 -0.21 1.91 0.14
N THR A 10 -0.13 2.64 1.25
CA THR A 10 -0.28 4.09 1.27
C THR A 10 1.05 4.75 0.94
N HIS A 11 1.07 5.52 -0.13
CA HIS A 11 2.19 6.36 -0.52
C HIS A 11 1.93 7.80 -0.09
N CYS A 12 2.79 8.29 0.79
CA CYS A 12 2.77 9.66 1.30
C CYS A 12 3.77 10.51 0.51
N THR A 13 3.31 11.64 -0.01
CA THR A 13 4.19 12.64 -0.63
C THR A 13 3.97 13.99 0.03
N GLN A 14 5.05 14.59 0.52
CA GLN A 14 5.04 15.95 1.03
C GLN A 14 5.52 16.91 -0.05
N ARG A 15 4.76 17.98 -0.30
CA ARG A 15 5.15 19.11 -1.15
C ARG A 15 4.97 20.39 -0.35
N GLY A 16 6.07 20.95 0.13
CA GLY A 16 6.05 22.10 1.05
C GLY A 16 5.27 21.77 2.34
N LYS A 17 4.21 22.53 2.61
CA LYS A 17 3.32 22.33 3.78
C LYS A 17 2.17 21.35 3.53
N THR A 18 2.00 20.85 2.31
CA THR A 18 0.92 19.94 1.95
C THR A 18 1.40 18.50 1.96
N ILE A 19 0.64 17.63 2.62
CA ILE A 19 0.83 16.18 2.62
C ILE A 19 -0.27 15.55 1.78
N GLN A 20 0.10 14.74 0.80
CA GLN A 20 -0.83 13.97 -0.02
C GLN A 20 -0.66 12.48 0.25
N PHE A 21 -1.78 11.82 0.48
CA PHE A 21 -1.86 10.38 0.65
C PHE A 21 -2.48 9.76 -0.60
N SER A 22 -1.90 8.67 -1.09
CA SER A 22 -2.43 7.95 -2.23
C SER A 22 -2.27 6.46 -2.04
N SER A 23 -3.32 5.68 -2.34
CA SER A 23 -3.22 4.23 -2.37
C SER A 23 -2.56 3.80 -3.68
N ARG A 24 -1.56 2.93 -3.57
CA ARG A 24 -0.84 2.34 -4.72
C ARG A 24 -1.02 0.82 -4.70
N GLU A 25 -0.92 0.23 -5.88
CA GLU A 25 -0.98 -1.21 -6.08
C GLU A 25 0.29 -1.69 -6.80
N GLY A 26 0.73 -2.89 -6.47
CA GLY A 26 1.90 -3.53 -7.07
C GLY A 26 1.89 -5.03 -6.83
N LYS A 27 2.68 -5.75 -7.62
CA LYS A 27 2.90 -7.19 -7.46
C LYS A 27 4.20 -7.41 -6.69
N ILE A 28 4.17 -8.33 -5.73
CA ILE A 28 5.37 -8.71 -4.97
C ILE A 28 6.33 -9.44 -5.89
N GLU A 29 7.55 -8.92 -6.01
CA GLU A 29 8.68 -9.57 -6.69
C GLU A 29 9.57 -10.30 -5.70
N HIS A 30 9.80 -9.72 -4.51
CA HIS A 30 10.56 -10.35 -3.44
C HIS A 30 9.88 -10.13 -2.09
N LEU A 31 9.97 -11.13 -1.21
CA LEU A 31 9.39 -11.12 0.12
C LEU A 31 10.36 -11.76 1.12
N THR A 32 10.67 -11.05 2.18
CA THR A 32 11.34 -11.55 3.39
C THR A 32 10.49 -11.20 4.61
N GLU A 33 10.89 -11.67 5.78
CA GLU A 33 10.19 -11.36 7.04
C GLU A 33 10.18 -9.86 7.36
N THR A 34 11.16 -9.11 6.87
CA THR A 34 11.34 -7.68 7.18
C THR A 34 11.12 -6.76 5.98
N ASN A 35 11.01 -7.30 4.76
CA ASN A 35 10.94 -6.52 3.54
C ASN A 35 9.98 -7.10 2.49
N VAL A 36 9.28 -6.22 1.79
CA VAL A 36 8.51 -6.51 0.59
C VAL A 36 9.03 -5.63 -0.53
N THR A 37 9.45 -6.22 -1.62
CA THR A 37 9.86 -5.48 -2.82
C THR A 37 8.81 -5.64 -3.92
N VAL A 38 8.38 -4.51 -4.46
CA VAL A 38 7.44 -4.44 -5.58
C VAL A 38 8.01 -3.59 -6.71
N LYS A 39 7.67 -3.95 -7.95
CA LYS A 39 7.92 -3.07 -9.10
C LYS A 39 6.73 -2.13 -9.30
N TYR A 40 6.96 -0.85 -9.07
CA TYR A 40 5.97 0.21 -9.26
C TYR A 40 6.50 1.25 -10.24
N ARG A 41 5.80 1.46 -11.36
CA ARG A 41 6.18 2.39 -12.44
C ARG A 41 7.63 2.20 -12.92
N GLY A 42 8.05 0.95 -13.10
CA GLY A 42 9.40 0.61 -13.56
C GLY A 42 10.50 0.73 -12.49
N LYS A 43 10.18 1.15 -11.26
CA LYS A 43 11.13 1.23 -10.14
C LYS A 43 10.84 0.16 -9.11
N LEU A 44 11.90 -0.33 -8.46
CA LEU A 44 11.77 -1.18 -7.28
C LEU A 44 11.44 -0.30 -6.07
N VAL A 45 10.44 -0.71 -5.31
CA VAL A 45 10.00 -0.05 -4.07
C VAL A 45 10.11 -1.07 -2.95
N HIS A 46 10.86 -0.70 -1.91
CA HIS A 46 11.02 -1.50 -0.70
C HIS A 46 10.05 -1.00 0.37
N LEU A 47 9.22 -1.92 0.86
CA LEU A 47 8.17 -1.66 1.83
C LEU A 47 8.37 -2.59 3.02
N ARG A 48 7.90 -2.17 4.19
CA ARG A 48 7.82 -3.08 5.34
C ARG A 48 6.55 -3.93 5.23
N PRO A 49 6.61 -5.24 5.56
CA PRO A 49 5.44 -6.11 5.54
C PRO A 49 4.26 -5.59 6.36
N ASP A 50 4.49 -4.90 7.49
CA ASP A 50 3.44 -4.32 8.34
C ASP A 50 2.74 -3.09 7.73
N LYS A 51 3.29 -2.52 6.66
CA LYS A 51 2.78 -1.32 5.97
C LYS A 51 2.09 -1.62 4.65
N VAL A 52 1.98 -2.89 4.27
CA VAL A 52 1.33 -3.33 3.04
C VAL A 52 0.16 -4.25 3.36
N ARG A 53 -0.78 -4.35 2.43
CA ARG A 53 -1.95 -5.23 2.57
C ARG A 53 -2.18 -5.99 1.29
N LEU A 54 -2.78 -7.17 1.39
CA LEU A 54 -3.25 -7.87 0.19
C LEU A 54 -4.34 -7.05 -0.49
N LYS A 55 -4.31 -7.00 -1.83
CA LYS A 55 -5.35 -6.34 -2.60
C LYS A 55 -6.72 -6.94 -2.24
N GLY A 56 -7.64 -6.09 -1.78
CA GLY A 56 -8.98 -6.51 -1.35
C GLY A 56 -9.16 -6.62 0.17
N GLN A 57 -8.09 -6.58 0.96
CA GLN A 57 -8.21 -6.32 2.41
C GLN A 57 -8.59 -4.86 2.62
N ARG A 58 -9.91 -4.59 2.70
CA ARG A 58 -10.47 -3.28 3.02
C ARG A 58 -10.06 -2.83 4.44
N LEU A 59 -9.87 -1.53 4.61
CA LEU A 59 -9.74 -0.89 5.92
C LEU A 59 -11.15 -0.66 6.48
N GLU A 60 -11.42 -1.14 7.69
CA GLU A 60 -12.62 -0.76 8.46
C GLU A 60 -12.76 0.77 8.58
N LEU A 61 -11.65 1.50 8.55
CA LEU A 61 -11.65 2.98 8.59
C LEU A 61 -12.31 3.62 7.36
N THR A 62 -12.19 3.01 6.18
CA THR A 62 -12.85 3.53 4.96
C THR A 62 -14.35 3.26 5.02
N GLU A 63 -14.79 2.17 5.66
CA GLU A 63 -16.21 1.92 5.92
C GLU A 63 -16.78 2.87 6.99
N MET A 64 -16.04 3.17 8.06
CA MET A 64 -16.47 4.13 9.09
C MET A 64 -16.64 5.56 8.55
N ILE A 65 -15.79 5.98 7.61
CA ILE A 65 -15.87 7.32 7.01
C ILE A 65 -16.94 7.37 5.91
N MET A 66 -17.13 6.31 5.11
CA MET A 66 -18.18 6.31 4.07
C MET A 66 -19.58 6.00 4.61
N GLY A 67 -19.72 5.24 5.70
CA GLY A 67 -21.01 4.94 6.34
C GLY A 67 -21.60 6.08 7.17
N LYS A 68 -20.82 7.13 7.47
CA LYS A 68 -21.31 8.35 8.15
C LYS A 68 -21.85 9.43 7.21
N TRP A 69 -21.89 9.18 5.90
CA TRP A 69 -22.42 10.09 4.88
C TRP A 69 -23.49 9.41 4.00
N SER A 70 -24.19 8.40 4.51
CA SER A 70 -25.38 7.80 3.88
C SER A 70 -26.63 8.11 4.68
#